data_AF-A0A382I6D4-F1
#
_entry.id   AF-A0A382I6D4-F1
#
_cell.length_a   1.000
_cell.length_b   1.000
_cell.length_c   1.000
_cell.angle_alpha   90.00
_cell.angle_beta   90.00
_cell.angle_gamma   90.00
#
_symmetry.space_group_name_H-M   'P 1'
#
loop_
_entity.id
_entity.type
_entity.pdbx_description
1 polymer ?
#
loop_
_entity_poly.entity_id
_entity_poly.type
_entity_poly.pdbx_seq_one_letter_code
_entity_poly.pdbx_strand_id
1 'polypeptide(L)'
;DIFESQLFDFRSVGILYLDNSHKMGRNLEFRYSSVEGDELEIREFAGEELIREQLINMDIDPTDAIDFISDALKSATPDTDEWWK
;
A
#
# COMPACT_ATOMS: atom_id res chain seq x y z
N ASP A 1 -24.15 -18.91 -0.63
CA ASP A 1 -22.90 -18.41 -1.22
C ASP A 1 -22.16 -17.57 -0.20
N ILE A 2 -20.92 -17.97 0.06
CA ILE A 2 -20.07 -17.52 1.18
C ILE A 2 -19.08 -16.48 0.64
N PHE A 3 -19.60 -15.34 0.20
CA PHE A 3 -18.79 -14.21 -0.24
C PHE A 3 -19.44 -12.89 0.20
N GLU A 4 -19.85 -12.81 1.47
CA GLU A 4 -19.70 -11.56 2.19
C GLU A 4 -18.23 -11.48 2.58
N SER A 5 -17.36 -11.16 1.61
CA SER A 5 -16.06 -10.58 1.95
C SER A 5 -16.40 -9.40 2.85
N GLN A 6 -16.02 -9.47 4.13
CA GLN A 6 -16.15 -8.38 5.08
C GLN A 6 -15.77 -7.09 4.35
N LEU A 7 -16.77 -6.31 3.96
CA LEU A 7 -16.58 -5.00 3.40
C LEU A 7 -16.11 -4.17 4.59
N PHE A 8 -14.81 -4.24 4.87
CA PHE A 8 -14.13 -3.21 5.63
C PHE A 8 -14.60 -1.89 5.04
N ASP A 9 -15.28 -1.07 5.84
CA ASP A 9 -15.83 0.23 5.46
C ASP A 9 -14.65 1.18 5.21
N PHE A 10 -13.93 0.95 4.12
CA PHE A 10 -12.82 1.76 3.67
C PHE A 10 -13.42 3.05 3.10
N ARG A 11 -13.67 4.01 3.98
CA ARG A 11 -14.29 5.30 3.65
C ARG A 11 -13.47 6.15 2.68
N SER A 12 -12.20 5.83 2.52
CA SER A 12 -11.28 6.55 1.64
C SER A 12 -10.11 5.67 1.22
N VAL A 13 -9.72 5.75 -0.05
CA VAL A 13 -8.50 5.17 -0.58
C VAL A 13 -7.46 6.29 -0.73
N GLY A 14 -6.31 6.14 -0.09
CA GLY A 14 -5.13 6.97 -0.35
C GLY A 14 -4.29 6.36 -1.46
N ILE A 15 -3.76 7.18 -2.38
CA ILE A 15 -2.87 6.70 -3.44
C ILE A 15 -1.55 7.48 -3.39
N LEU A 16 -0.43 6.76 -3.36
CA LEU A 16 0.92 7.32 -3.52
C LEU A 16 1.49 6.82 -4.84
N TYR A 17 1.70 7.74 -5.79
CA TYR A 17 2.42 7.44 -7.02
C TYR A 17 3.93 7.47 -6.75
N LEU A 18 4.64 6.42 -7.15
CA LEU A 18 6.09 6.29 -6.99
C LEU A 18 6.86 6.76 -8.22
N ASP A 19 6.15 7.25 -9.24
CA ASP A 19 6.72 7.92 -10.41
C ASP A 19 5.82 9.03 -10.97
N ASN A 20 6.40 9.79 -11.90
CA ASN A 20 5.77 10.94 -12.54
C ASN A 20 4.81 10.57 -13.69
N SER A 21 4.64 9.28 -14.02
CA SER A 21 3.75 8.85 -15.11
C SER A 21 2.28 8.83 -14.68
N HIS A 22 2.03 8.70 -13.37
CA HIS A 22 0.71 8.69 -12.70
C HIS A 22 -0.33 7.65 -13.17
N LYS A 23 -0.14 6.98 -14.32
CA LYS A 23 -1.16 6.10 -14.93
C LYS A 23 -0.63 4.76 -15.47
N MET A 24 0.69 4.62 -15.62
CA MET A 24 1.36 3.41 -16.11
C MET A 24 2.53 3.03 -15.20
N GLY A 25 2.54 3.64 -14.02
CA GLY A 25 3.64 3.69 -13.10
C GLY A 25 3.45 2.82 -11.88
N ARG A 26 4.46 2.78 -11.00
CA ARG A 26 4.32 2.12 -9.71
C ARG A 26 3.52 3.01 -8.76
N ASN A 27 2.59 2.43 -8.02
CA ASN A 27 1.84 3.14 -6.98
C ASN A 27 1.50 2.25 -5.80
N LEU A 28 1.28 2.89 -4.65
CA LEU A 28 0.71 2.27 -3.47
C LEU A 28 -0.73 2.74 -3.27
N GLU A 29 -1.66 1.81 -3.05
CA GLU A 29 -2.99 2.11 -2.52
C GLU A 29 -3.04 1.77 -1.03
N PHE A 30 -3.66 2.67 -0.25
CA PHE A 30 -3.84 2.54 1.18
C PHE A 30 -5.33 2.56 1.51
N ARG A 31 -5.79 1.57 2.27
CA ARG A 31 -7.16 1.53 2.76
C ARG A 31 -7.14 1.26 4.26
N TYR A 32 -7.70 2.19 5.01
CA TYR A 32 -7.70 2.12 6.47
C TYR A 32 -9.12 1.87 7.00
N SER A 33 -9.22 0.94 7.94
CA SER A 33 -10.44 0.59 8.66
C SER A 33 -10.19 0.70 10.16
N SER A 34 -11.21 1.14 10.89
CA SER A 34 -11.26 1.16 12.37
C SER A 34 -12.45 0.37 12.92
N VAL A 35 -13.08 -0.48 12.09
CA VAL A 35 -14.32 -1.19 12.45
C VAL A 35 -14.05 -2.33 13.44
N GLU A 36 -12.99 -3.11 13.23
CA GLU A 36 -12.57 -4.25 14.07
C GLU A 36 -11.16 -4.05 14.66
N GLY A 37 -10.80 -2.80 14.96
CA GLY A 37 -9.43 -2.38 15.31
C GLY A 37 -8.80 -1.55 14.19
N ASP A 38 -7.63 -0.97 14.47
CA ASP A 38 -6.92 -0.15 13.49
C ASP A 38 -6.20 -1.05 12.49
N GLU A 39 -6.72 -1.13 11.27
CA GLU A 39 -6.18 -1.97 10.20
C GLU A 39 -5.87 -1.15 8.95
N LEU A 40 -4.72 -1.44 8.35
CA LEU A 40 -4.26 -0.83 7.11
C LEU A 40 -4.01 -1.91 6.06
N GLU A 41 -4.78 -1.88 4.99
CA GLU A 41 -4.48 -2.60 3.76
C GLU A 41 -3.56 -1.73 2.89
N ILE A 42 -2.38 -2.25 2.54
CA ILE A 42 -1.46 -1.63 1.57
C ILE A 42 -1.34 -2.54 0.36
N ARG A 43 -1.52 -1.98 -0.84
CA ARG A 43 -1.38 -2.67 -2.11
C ARG A 43 -0.38 -1.96 -3.00
N GLU A 44 0.53 -2.70 -3.62
CA GLU A 44 1.49 -2.17 -4.58
C GLU A 44 1.12 -2.61 -5.99
N PHE A 45 1.09 -1.64 -6.90
CA PHE A 45 0.78 -1.85 -8.31
C PHE A 45 1.94 -1.44 -9.22
N ALA A 46 2.03 -2.05 -10.39
CA ALA A 46 2.79 -1.58 -11.55
C ALA A 46 1.83 -1.41 -12.73
N GLY A 47 1.39 -0.18 -13.00
CA GLY A 47 0.27 0.07 -13.89
C GLY A 47 -1.02 -0.54 -13.33
N GLU A 48 -1.59 -1.52 -14.04
CA GLU A 48 -2.80 -2.23 -13.61
C GLU A 48 -2.49 -3.56 -12.88
N GLU A 49 -1.23 -3.98 -12.84
CA GLU A 49 -0.83 -5.25 -12.23
C GLU A 49 -0.62 -5.10 -10.72
N LEU A 50 -1.33 -5.91 -9.92
CA LEU A 50 -1.08 -6.04 -8.49
C LEU A 50 0.20 -6.83 -8.25
N ILE A 51 1.21 -6.20 -7.64
CA ILE A 51 2.50 -6.80 -7.32
C ILE A 51 2.44 -7.52 -5.98
N ARG A 52 1.88 -6.86 -4.95
CA ARG A 52 1.69 -7.44 -3.61
C ARG A 52 0.66 -6.66 -2.81
N GLU A 53 0.11 -7.33 -1.80
CA GLU A 53 -0.91 -6.84 -0.88
C GLU A 53 -0.57 -7.33 0.54
N GLN A 54 -0.80 -6.48 1.54
CA GLN A 54 -0.68 -6.84 2.95
C GLN A 54 -1.76 -6.14 3.77
N LEU A 55 -2.42 -6.89 4.65
CA LEU A 55 -3.28 -6.36 5.70
C LEU A 55 -2.46 -6.28 7.00
N ILE A 56 -2.38 -5.09 7.57
CA ILE A 56 -1.52 -4.77 8.72
C ILE A 56 -2.40 -4.34 9.88
N ASN A 57 -2.23 -5.00 11.02
CA ASN A 57 -2.85 -4.58 12.26
C ASN A 57 -1.99 -3.47 12.89
N MET A 58 -2.48 -2.24 12.83
CA MET A 58 -1.77 -1.03 13.27
C MET A 58 -1.72 -0.91 14.80
N ASP A 59 -2.57 -1.63 15.52
CA ASP A 59 -2.54 -1.70 16.99
C ASP A 59 -1.41 -2.61 17.50
N ILE A 60 -1.00 -3.61 16.72
CA ILE A 60 -0.01 -4.61 17.11
C ILE A 60 1.39 -4.24 16.61
N ASP A 61 1.54 -4.06 15.30
CA ASP A 61 2.84 -3.75 14.70
C ASP A 61 2.71 -2.81 13.49
N PRO A 62 2.68 -1.49 13.73
CA PRO A 62 2.62 -0.51 12.66
C PRO A 62 3.94 -0.42 11.85
N THR A 63 5.03 -1.07 12.30
CA THR A 63 6.32 -1.00 11.60
C THR A 63 6.30 -1.79 10.29
N ASP A 64 5.47 -2.83 10.19
CA ASP A 64 5.20 -3.55 8.94
C ASP A 64 4.79 -2.61 7.80
N ALA A 65 4.04 -1.55 8.10
CA ALA A 65 3.62 -0.58 7.09
C ALA A 65 4.81 0.24 6.59
N ILE A 66 5.72 0.61 7.49
CA ILE A 66 6.94 1.36 7.17
C ILE A 66 7.86 0.49 6.32
N ASP A 67 8.03 -0.79 6.67
CA ASP A 67 8.86 -1.73 5.93
C ASP A 67 8.31 -1.98 4.51
N PHE A 68 7.00 -2.19 4.39
CA PHE A 68 6.34 -2.35 3.09
C PHE A 68 6.59 -1.13 2.19
N ILE A 69 6.34 0.08 2.71
CA ILE A 69 6.53 1.34 1.99
C ILE A 69 8.01 1.52 1.60
N SER A 70 8.93 1.24 2.52
CA SER A 70 10.38 1.36 2.29
C SER A 70 10.85 0.45 1.16
N ASP A 71 10.39 -0.80 1.13
CA ASP A 71 10.73 -1.75 0.07
C ASP A 71 10.15 -1.36 -1.29
N ALA A 72 8.94 -0.79 -1.30
CA ALA A 72 8.32 -0.28 -2.52
C ALA A 72 9.10 0.91 -3.08
N LEU A 73 9.53 1.84 -2.22
CA LEU A 73 10.34 3.00 -2.58
C LEU A 73 11.72 2.58 -3.11
N LYS A 74 12.42 1.66 -2.43
CA LYS A 74 13.70 1.11 -2.92
C LYS A 74 13.53 0.46 -4.30
N SER A 75 12.47 -0.33 -4.48
CA SER A 75 12.21 -1.02 -5.75
C SER A 75 11.80 -0.07 -6.88
N ALA A 76 11.21 1.08 -6.57
CA ALA A 76 10.83 2.10 -7.56
C ALA A 76 11.99 3.03 -7.96
N THR A 77 13.09 3.04 -7.20
CA THR A 77 14.23 3.93 -7.44
C THR A 77 15.31 3.16 -8.22
N PRO A 78 15.72 3.59 -9.43
CA PRO A 78 16.88 3.01 -10.11
C PRO A 78 18.15 3.20 -9.26
N ASP A 79 19.09 2.25 -9.35
CA ASP A 79 20.34 2.13 -8.55
C ASP A 79 21.24 3.39 -8.46
N THR A 80 20.90 4.50 -9.11
CA THR A 80 21.79 5.66 -9.27
C THR A 80 21.47 6.88 -8.40
N ASP A 81 20.30 6.99 -7.77
CA ASP A 81 19.99 8.15 -6.92
C ASP A 81 19.10 7.75 -5.72
N GLU A 82 19.72 7.51 -4.57
CA GLU A 82 19.00 7.45 -3.29
C GLU A 82 18.35 8.82 -3.03
N TRP A 83 17.03 8.95 -3.24
CA TRP A 83 16.29 10.20 -3.05
C TRP A 83 16.19 10.65 -1.57
N TRP A 84 16.60 9.79 -0.62
CA TRP A 84 16.63 10.04 0.82
C TRP A 84 18.00 10.48 1.35
N LYS A 85 18.98 10.76 0.47
CA LYS A 85 20.27 11.36 0.85
C LYS A 85 20.26 12.88 0.78
#